data_AF-A0A9E5HJ44-F1
#
_entry.id   AF-A0A9E5HJ44-F1
#
_cell.length_a   1.000
_cell.length_b   1.000
_cell.length_c   1.000
_cell.angle_alpha   90.00
_cell.angle_beta   90.00
_cell.angle_gamma   90.00
#
_symmetry.space_group_name_H-M   'P 1'
#
loop_
_entity.id
_entity.type
_entity.pdbx_description
1 polymer ?
#
loop_
_entity_poly.entity_id
_entity_poly.type
_entity_poly.pdbx_seq_one_letter_code
_entity_poly.pdbx_strand_id
1 'polypeptide(L)' 'MLKRYGTPPKRGIPYTRRPGAYVILPIGYGILLTYQDGEEREFQLPGGGVDAGEHPIP' A
#
# COMPACT_ATOMS: atom_id res chain seq x y z
N MET A 1 -18.06 3.78 -0.80
CA MET A 1 -17.09 2.78 -1.29
C MET A 1 -15.89 3.53 -1.84
N LEU A 2 -14.66 3.21 -1.42
CA LEU A 2 -13.46 3.92 -1.93
C LEU A 2 -13.24 3.62 -3.42
N LYS A 3 -12.72 4.60 -4.15
CA LYS A 3 -12.28 4.41 -5.54
C LYS A 3 -11.15 3.38 -5.58
N ARG A 4 -11.26 2.41 -6.49
CA ARG A 4 -10.24 1.40 -6.73
C ARG A 4 -9.31 1.85 -7.84
N TYR A 5 -8.03 1.56 -7.69
CA TYR A 5 -7.00 1.78 -8.70
C TYR A 5 -6.41 0.43 -9.14
N GLY A 6 -5.80 0.39 -10.33
CA GLY A 6 -5.23 -0.81 -10.91
C GLY A 6 -6.21 -1.63 -11.75
N THR A 7 -5.75 -2.80 -12.20
CA THR A 7 -6.54 -3.70 -13.06
C THR A 7 -7.68 -4.36 -12.27
N PRO A 8 -8.86 -4.55 -12.89
CA PRO A 8 -9.95 -5.27 -12.26
C PRO A 8 -9.57 -6.72 -11.88
N PRO A 9 -10.13 -7.29 -10.78
CA PRO A 9 -9.94 -8.70 -10.45
C PRO A 9 -10.40 -9.61 -11.60
N LYS A 10 -9.61 -10.65 -11.88
CA LYS A 10 -9.96 -11.63 -12.92
C LYS A 10 -11.14 -12.49 -12.46
N ARG A 11 -12.13 -12.69 -13.34
CA ARG A 11 -13.29 -13.54 -13.06
C ARG A 11 -12.84 -14.99 -12.82
N GLY A 12 -13.43 -15.65 -11.83
CA GLY A 12 -13.15 -17.05 -11.50
C GLY A 12 -11.89 -17.29 -10.66
N ILE A 13 -11.13 -16.24 -10.33
CA ILE A 13 -9.99 -16.34 -9.41
C ILE A 13 -10.44 -15.96 -8.00
N PRO A 14 -10.25 -16.83 -6.99
CA PRO A 14 -10.44 -16.45 -5.59
C PRO A 14 -9.27 -15.55 -5.15
N TYR A 15 -9.58 -14.35 -4.69
CA TYR A 15 -8.60 -13.41 -4.15
C TYR A 15 -8.73 -13.34 -2.62
N THR A 16 -7.61 -13.50 -1.91
CA THR A 16 -7.55 -13.26 -0.46
C THR A 16 -7.33 -11.77 -0.20
N ARG A 17 -8.11 -11.19 0.74
CA ARG A 17 -7.86 -9.82 1.18
C ARG A 17 -6.53 -9.76 1.93
N ARG A 18 -5.64 -8.87 1.51
CA ARG A 18 -4.37 -8.57 2.20
C ARG A 18 -4.39 -7.10 2.63
N PRO A 19 -4.65 -6.80 3.91
CA PRO A 19 -4.61 -5.43 4.39
C PRO A 19 -3.19 -4.88 4.29
N GLY A 20 -3.09 -3.57 4.06
CA GLY A 20 -1.85 -2.83 4.09
C GLY A 20 -2.06 -1.53 4.85
N ALA A 21 -1.01 -1.06 5.50
CA ALA A 21 -0.96 0.19 6.23
C ALA A 21 0.16 1.06 5.64
N TYR A 22 -0.16 2.32 5.37
CA TYR A 22 0.75 3.29 4.77
C TYR A 22 0.62 4.63 5.49
N VAL A 23 1.72 5.37 5.60
CA VAL A 23 1.78 6.64 6.30
C VAL A 23 1.98 7.80 5.32
N ILE A 24 1.27 8.90 5.56
CA ILE A 24 1.67 10.20 5.05
C ILE A 24 2.42 10.87 6.19
N LEU A 25 3.74 11.02 6.04
CA LEU A 25 4.59 11.62 7.07
C LEU A 25 5.11 12.98 6.58
N PRO A 26 4.53 14.11 7.02
CA PRO A 26 5.00 15.43 6.65
C PRO A 26 6.39 15.73 7.23
N ILE A 27 7.28 16.31 6.42
CA ILE A 27 8.60 16.81 6.83
C ILE A 27 8.79 18.20 6.24
N GLY A 28 8.73 19.23 7.09
CA GLY A 28 8.76 20.63 6.64
C GLY A 28 7.62 20.91 5.66
N TYR A 29 7.97 21.28 4.42
CA TYR A 29 7.02 21.53 3.32
C TYR A 29 6.79 20.32 2.41
N GLY A 30 7.35 19.16 2.75
CA GLY A 30 7.26 17.93 1.96
C GLY A 30 6.65 16.76 2.74
N ILE A 31 6.70 15.58 2.14
CA ILE A 31 6.34 14.30 2.77
C ILE A 31 7.46 13.28 2.55
N LEU A 32 7.63 12.34 3.47
CA LEU A 32 8.54 11.21 3.30
C LEU A 32 7.95 10.22 2.29
N LEU A 33 8.78 9.80 1.33
CA LEU A 33 8.49 8.74 0.38
C LEU A 33 9.61 7.69 0.43
N THR A 34 9.28 6.45 0.09
CA THR A 34 10.25 5.38 -0.20
C THR A 34 10.48 5.30 -1.70
N TYR A 35 11.69 4.91 -2.11
CA TYR A 35 12.00 4.59 -3.51
C TYR A 35 12.25 3.09 -3.61
N GLN A 36 11.40 2.38 -4.36
CA GLN A 36 11.55 0.96 -4.60
C GLN A 36 12.32 0.75 -5.91
N ASP A 37 13.53 0.20 -5.83
CA ASP A 37 14.36 -0.15 -6.98
C ASP A 37 14.10 -1.61 -7.42
N GLY A 38 12.83 -1.90 -7.70
CA GLY A 38 12.37 -3.20 -8.20
C GLY A 38 12.37 -3.28 -9.73
N GLU A 39 11.67 -4.26 -10.30
CA GLU A 39 11.45 -4.34 -11.75
C GLU A 39 10.82 -3.06 -12.30
N GLU A 40 9.86 -2.51 -11.55
CA GLU A 40 9.35 -1.16 -11.75
C GLU A 40 9.94 -0.25 -10.67
N ARG A 41 10.53 0.87 -11.11
CA ARG A 41 11.09 1.90 -10.24
C ARG A 41 10.00 2.89 -9.88
N GLU A 42 9.66 2.96 -8.60
CA GLU A 42 8.56 3.82 -8.15
C GLU A 42 8.80 4.48 -6.79
N PHE A 43 8.22 5.67 -6.64
CA PHE A 43 8.09 6.33 -5.35
C PHE A 43 6.78 5.89 -4.68
N GLN A 44 6.85 5.51 -3.42
CA GLN A 44 5.72 5.01 -2.64
C GLN A 44 5.60 5.74 -1.31
N LEU A 45 4.43 5.64 -0.68
CA LEU A 45 4.29 5.99 0.73
C LEU A 45 5.03 4.94 1.58
N PRO A 46 5.68 5.33 2.69
CA PRO A 46 6.23 4.35 3.63
C PRO A 46 5.10 3.49 4.20
N GLY A 47 5.33 2.17 4.28
CA GLY A 47 4.32 1.22 4.74
C GLY A 47 4.51 -0.16 4.15
N GLY A 48 3.50 -1.02 4.30
CA GLY A 48 3.55 -2.40 3.84
C GLY A 48 2.29 -3.20 4.13
N GLY A 49 2.38 -4.50 3.84
CA GLY A 49 1.34 -5.46 4.22
C GLY A 49 1.26 -5.60 5.74
N VAL A 50 0.06 -5.85 6.23
CA VAL A 50 -0.20 -6.14 7.65
C VAL A 50 -0.26 -7.65 7.81
N ASP A 51 0.54 -8.20 8.71
CA ASP A 51 0.62 -9.62 8.96
C ASP A 51 -0.50 -10.11 9.90
N ALA A 52 -0.68 -11.43 9.97
CA ALA A 52 -1.73 -12.03 10.78
C ALA A 52 -1.49 -11.75 12.27
N GLY A 53 -2.46 -11.11 12.93
CA GLY A 53 -2.37 -10.72 14.33
C GLY A 53 -1.82 -9.31 14.57
N GLU A 54 -1.35 -8.63 13.52
CA GLU A 54 -0.99 -7.22 13.60
C GLU A 54 -2.23 -6.32 13.50
N HIS A 55 -2.17 -5.16 14.17
CA HIS A 55 -3.20 -4.13 14.09
C HIS A 55 -2.76 -3.04 13.10
N PRO A 56 -3.55 -2.73 12.06
CA PRO A 56 -3.17 -1.74 11.02
C PRO A 56 -3.05 -0.30 11.54
N ILE A 57 -3.75 -0.01 12.64
CA ILE A 57 -3.78 1.25 13.38
C ILE A 57 -4.15 0.90 14.83
N PRO A 58 -3.67 1.64 15.83
CA PRO A 58 -4.13 1.51 17.22
C PRO A 58 -5.65 1.65 17.36
#